data_AF-A0A366LQL9-F1
#
_entry.id   AF-A0A366LQL9-F1
#
_cell.length_a   1.000
_cell.length_b   1.000
_cell.length_c   1.000
_cell.angle_alpha   90.00
_cell.angle_beta   90.00
_cell.angle_gamma   90.00
#
_symmetry.space_group_name_H-M   'P 1'
#
loop_
_entity.id
_entity.type
_entity.pdbx_description
1 polymer ?
#
loop_
_entity_poly.entity_id
_entity_poly.type
_entity_poly.pdbx_seq_one_letter_code
_entity_poly.pdbx_strand_id
1 'polypeptide(L)'
;MAAVRARTVRDVSPAQPGDQPDRPSLLDELEQPCATCGGTGSRVDPAWEPWRTRLQELADAARQARQEAGLPPDTPVTGLGEVIGIRDEPGRRPPADIPQAVVEAERAIDDHMDARPLSYQQEVCALCRGAGQVLTDTGSQLVDLLERYGFVRTHPPAPRR
;
A
#
# COMPACT_ATOMS: atom_id res chain seq x y z
N MET A 1 -53.30 48.01 26.30
CA MET A 1 -51.88 48.42 26.29
C MET A 1 -51.08 47.29 26.91
N ALA A 2 -50.36 46.51 26.09
CA ALA A 2 -49.60 45.34 26.54
C ALA A 2 -48.09 45.65 26.49
N ALA A 3 -47.39 45.40 27.60
CA ALA A 3 -45.97 45.67 27.74
C ALA A 3 -45.12 44.60 27.03
N VAL A 4 -44.26 45.03 26.09
CA VAL A 4 -43.27 44.20 25.42
C VAL A 4 -42.06 44.04 26.35
N ARG A 5 -41.75 42.80 26.75
CA ARG A 5 -40.50 42.47 27.47
C ARG A 5 -39.38 42.20 26.47
N ALA A 6 -38.37 43.06 26.46
CA ALA A 6 -37.12 42.82 25.74
C ALA A 6 -36.34 41.66 26.40
N ARG A 7 -35.96 40.65 25.61
CA ARG A 7 -34.99 39.63 26.00
C ARG A 7 -33.59 40.17 25.69
N THR A 8 -32.79 40.37 26.72
CA THR A 8 -31.36 40.68 26.59
C THR A 8 -30.62 39.44 26.07
N VAL A 9 -29.79 39.67 25.06
CA VAL A 9 -28.81 38.70 24.56
C VAL A 9 -27.87 38.37 25.72
N ARG A 10 -27.74 37.09 26.07
CA ARG A 10 -26.72 36.64 27.02
C ARG A 10 -25.35 36.83 26.36
N ASP A 11 -24.48 37.59 27.01
CA ASP A 11 -23.05 37.61 26.72
C ASP A 11 -22.53 36.17 26.72
N VAL A 12 -22.08 35.71 25.57
CA VAL A 12 -21.30 34.48 25.43
C VAL A 12 -19.88 34.84 25.82
N SER A 13 -19.51 34.58 27.08
CA SER A 13 -18.11 34.63 27.49
C SER A 13 -17.30 33.66 26.62
N PRO A 14 -16.17 34.08 26.02
CA PRO A 14 -15.27 33.16 25.33
C PRO A 14 -14.65 32.25 26.37
N ALA A 15 -15.00 30.96 26.34
CA ALA A 15 -14.29 29.94 27.10
C ALA A 15 -12.81 29.96 26.66
N GLN A 16 -11.90 30.21 27.60
CA GLN A 16 -10.47 30.08 27.33
C GLN A 16 -10.14 28.61 27.05
N PRO A 17 -9.32 28.31 26.03
CA PRO A 17 -8.90 26.95 25.72
C PRO A 17 -7.89 26.50 26.78
N GLY A 18 -8.39 25.81 27.80
CA GLY A 18 -7.59 24.91 28.63
C GLY A 18 -7.72 23.50 28.08
N ASP A 19 -6.58 22.82 27.89
CA ASP A 19 -6.45 21.41 27.57
C ASP A 19 -7.55 20.56 28.25
N GLN A 20 -8.54 20.11 27.46
CA GLN A 20 -9.35 18.96 27.83
C GLN A 20 -8.77 17.76 27.07
N PRO A 21 -7.86 16.98 27.67
CA PRO A 21 -7.21 15.85 27.01
C PRO A 21 -8.17 14.69 26.66
N ASP A 22 -9.44 14.78 27.06
CA ASP A 22 -10.47 13.74 26.84
C ASP A 22 -11.50 14.09 25.75
N ARG A 23 -11.38 15.23 25.07
CA ARG A 23 -12.24 15.51 23.92
C ARG A 23 -11.61 14.95 22.65
N PRO A 24 -12.30 14.09 21.89
CA PRO A 24 -11.81 13.69 20.58
C PRO A 24 -11.61 14.94 19.73
N SER A 25 -10.56 14.93 18.89
CA SER A 25 -10.38 16.04 17.97
C SER A 25 -11.57 16.08 17.00
N LEU A 26 -11.87 17.25 16.44
CA LEU A 26 -12.89 17.36 15.41
C LEU A 26 -12.63 16.37 14.25
N LEU A 27 -11.37 16.10 13.92
CA LEU A 27 -11.03 15.13 12.89
C LEU A 27 -11.39 13.71 13.31
N ASP A 28 -11.23 13.33 14.58
CA ASP A 28 -11.65 12.02 15.09
C ASP A 28 -13.18 11.85 15.10
N GLU A 29 -13.94 12.96 15.19
CA GLU A 29 -15.39 12.92 15.05
C GLU A 29 -15.85 12.77 13.59
N LEU A 30 -15.07 13.28 12.64
CA LEU A 30 -15.43 13.33 11.21
C LEU A 30 -14.84 12.18 10.40
N GLU A 31 -13.68 11.66 10.81
CA GLU A 31 -12.92 10.64 10.10
C GLU A 31 -12.56 9.51 11.06
N GLN A 32 -12.51 8.30 10.52
CA GLN A 32 -12.04 7.13 11.24
C GLN A 32 -11.09 6.32 10.37
N PRO A 33 -10.12 5.60 10.98
CA PRO A 33 -9.22 4.74 10.24
C PRO A 33 -10.00 3.75 9.38
N CYS A 34 -9.63 3.63 8.12
CA CYS A 34 -10.23 2.68 7.21
C CYS A 34 -9.95 1.25 7.71
N ALA A 35 -10.98 0.57 8.22
CA ALA A 35 -10.85 -0.78 8.78
C ALA A 35 -10.26 -1.80 7.78
N THR A 36 -10.46 -1.60 6.47
CA THR A 36 -9.95 -2.50 5.43
C THR A 36 -8.44 -2.43 5.24
N CYS A 37 -7.82 -1.26 5.45
CA CYS A 37 -6.36 -1.10 5.35
C CYS A 37 -5.70 -0.75 6.70
N GLY A 38 -6.47 -0.65 7.79
CA GLY A 38 -5.94 -0.28 9.10
C GLY A 38 -5.35 1.13 9.15
N GLY A 39 -5.80 2.06 8.32
CA GLY A 39 -5.30 3.44 8.30
C GLY A 39 -4.16 3.74 7.34
N THR A 40 -3.57 2.74 6.68
CA THR A 40 -2.36 2.92 5.85
C THR A 40 -2.62 3.46 4.45
N GLY A 41 -3.87 3.40 3.97
CA GLY A 41 -4.25 3.76 2.60
C GLY A 41 -3.89 2.69 1.55
N SER A 42 -3.13 1.66 1.92
CA SER A 42 -2.70 0.60 1.02
C SER A 42 -2.88 -0.77 1.65
N ARG A 43 -3.00 -1.81 0.83
CA ARG A 43 -3.02 -3.20 1.29
C ARG A 43 -1.90 -3.95 0.63
N VAL A 44 -1.17 -4.71 1.43
CA VAL A 44 -0.22 -5.68 0.92
C VAL A 44 -1.03 -6.86 0.38
N ASP A 45 -0.77 -7.26 -0.86
CA ASP A 45 -1.41 -8.46 -1.39
C ASP A 45 -0.84 -9.69 -0.66
N PRO A 46 -1.71 -10.52 -0.03
CA PRO A 46 -1.27 -11.67 0.75
C PRO A 46 -0.51 -12.72 -0.08
N ALA A 47 -0.66 -12.75 -1.40
CA ALA A 47 0.08 -13.66 -2.27
C ALA A 47 1.59 -13.36 -2.31
N TRP A 48 2.02 -12.14 -1.96
CA TRP A 48 3.42 -11.75 -1.99
C TRP A 48 4.25 -12.26 -0.81
N GLU A 49 3.65 -12.47 0.36
CA GLU A 49 4.40 -12.99 1.52
C GLU A 49 4.94 -14.40 1.25
N PRO A 50 4.10 -15.39 0.89
CA PRO A 50 4.59 -16.75 0.60
C PRO A 50 5.56 -16.78 -0.57
N TRP A 51 5.33 -15.95 -1.59
CA TRP A 51 6.23 -15.86 -2.74
C TRP A 51 7.62 -15.34 -2.34
N ARG A 52 7.70 -14.31 -1.48
CA ARG A 52 8.98 -13.79 -0.97
C ARG A 52 9.69 -14.78 -0.07
N THR A 53 8.95 -15.46 0.83
CA THR A 53 9.51 -16.53 1.67
C THR A 53 10.13 -17.61 0.80
N ARG A 54 9.40 -18.06 -0.22
CA ARG A 54 9.91 -19.11 -1.12
C ARG A 54 11.12 -18.66 -1.92
N LEU A 55 11.15 -17.41 -2.39
CA LEU A 55 12.31 -16.86 -3.09
C LEU A 55 13.54 -16.84 -2.17
N GLN A 56 13.37 -16.47 -0.90
CA GLN A 56 14.46 -16.47 0.07
C GLN A 56 15.01 -17.88 0.30
N GLU A 57 14.13 -18.88 0.46
CA GLU A 57 14.54 -20.29 0.60
C GLU A 57 15.34 -20.79 -0.61
N LEU A 58 14.89 -20.46 -1.82
CA LEU A 58 15.57 -20.83 -3.06
C LEU A 58 16.94 -20.13 -3.17
N ALA A 59 17.01 -18.85 -2.85
CA ALA A 59 18.26 -18.10 -2.82
C ALA A 59 19.24 -18.67 -1.79
N ASP A 60 18.77 -19.09 -0.62
CA ASP A 60 19.60 -19.71 0.42
C ASP A 60 20.15 -21.06 -0.04
N ALA A 61 19.30 -21.90 -0.64
CA ALA A 61 19.70 -23.18 -1.21
C ALA A 61 20.74 -23.01 -2.33
N ALA A 62 20.55 -22.03 -3.21
CA ALA A 62 21.50 -21.75 -4.28
C ALA A 62 22.84 -21.20 -3.76
N ARG A 63 22.83 -20.39 -2.69
CA ARG A 63 24.07 -19.97 -2.02
C ARG A 63 24.79 -21.15 -1.39
N GLN A 64 24.07 -22.06 -0.75
CA GLN A 64 24.65 -23.28 -0.18
C GLN A 64 25.27 -24.17 -1.26
N ALA A 65 24.55 -24.43 -2.36
CA ALA A 65 25.06 -25.24 -3.47
C ALA A 65 26.35 -24.67 -4.08
N ARG A 66 26.44 -23.34 -4.21
CA ARG A 66 27.68 -22.67 -4.66
C ARG A 66 28.83 -22.88 -3.68
N GLN A 67 28.58 -22.73 -2.38
CA GLN A 67 29.60 -22.92 -1.34
C GLN A 67 30.14 -24.35 -1.35
N GLU A 68 29.27 -25.34 -1.45
CA GLU A 68 29.64 -26.76 -1.56
C GLU A 68 30.45 -27.05 -2.84
N ALA A 69 30.15 -26.34 -3.93
CA ALA A 69 30.89 -26.39 -5.18
C ALA A 69 32.21 -25.60 -5.17
N GLY A 70 32.55 -24.91 -4.07
CA GLY A 70 33.73 -24.04 -4.00
C GLY A 70 33.64 -22.81 -4.90
N LEU A 71 32.42 -22.44 -5.33
CA LEU A 71 32.18 -21.27 -6.18
C LEU A 71 32.02 -20.01 -5.31
N PRO A 72 32.57 -18.86 -5.74
CA PRO A 72 32.30 -17.58 -5.10
C PRO A 72 30.79 -17.27 -5.07
N PRO A 73 30.27 -16.65 -3.99
CA PRO A 73 28.84 -16.38 -3.81
C PRO A 73 28.25 -15.50 -4.90
N ASP A 74 29.06 -14.59 -5.45
CA ASP A 74 28.67 -13.63 -6.49
C ASP A 74 29.08 -14.08 -7.89
N THR A 75 29.45 -15.35 -8.08
CA THR A 75 29.73 -15.85 -9.43
C THR A 75 28.44 -15.85 -10.22
N PRO A 76 28.31 -15.01 -11.27
CA PRO A 76 27.19 -15.12 -12.18
C PRO A 76 27.38 -16.46 -12.90
N VAL A 77 26.58 -17.44 -12.51
CA VAL A 77 26.40 -18.67 -13.27
C VAL A 77 25.61 -18.24 -14.50
N THR A 78 26.35 -17.81 -15.54
CA THR A 78 25.80 -17.20 -16.74
C THR A 78 24.66 -18.03 -17.33
N GLY A 79 23.54 -17.37 -17.66
CA GLY A 79 22.47 -17.92 -18.52
C GLY A 79 21.06 -17.96 -17.94
N LEU A 80 20.77 -17.25 -16.84
CA LEU A 80 19.49 -17.41 -16.13
C LEU A 80 18.84 -16.11 -15.63
N GLY A 81 19.60 -15.03 -15.45
CA GLY A 81 19.04 -13.71 -15.11
C GLY A 81 19.88 -12.56 -15.64
N GLU A 82 19.65 -12.18 -16.89
CA GLU A 82 20.18 -10.95 -17.46
C GLU A 82 19.58 -9.72 -16.78
N VAL A 83 20.26 -9.22 -15.76
CA VAL A 83 20.06 -7.86 -15.25
C VAL A 83 20.73 -6.92 -16.23
N ILE A 84 19.91 -6.30 -17.11
CA ILE A 84 20.21 -5.33 -18.18
C ILE A 84 20.25 -5.92 -19.61
N GLY A 85 19.10 -6.41 -20.10
CA GLY A 85 18.60 -6.02 -21.43
C GLY A 85 19.10 -6.76 -22.68
N ILE A 86 19.72 -7.93 -22.59
CA ILE A 86 19.84 -8.88 -23.70
C ILE A 86 18.98 -10.12 -23.36
N ARG A 87 18.50 -10.79 -24.39
CA ARG A 87 17.58 -11.92 -24.30
C ARG A 87 18.44 -13.15 -24.56
N ASP A 88 18.63 -14.02 -23.57
CA ASP A 88 19.40 -15.25 -23.75
C ASP A 88 18.76 -16.12 -24.86
N GLU A 89 19.58 -16.59 -25.81
CA GLU A 89 19.16 -17.56 -26.81
C GLU A 89 18.94 -18.92 -26.12
N PRO A 90 17.79 -19.59 -26.31
CA PRO A 90 17.56 -20.92 -25.77
C PRO A 90 18.55 -21.92 -26.37
N GLY A 91 19.47 -22.44 -25.55
CA GLY A 91 20.40 -23.51 -25.96
C GLY A 91 21.84 -23.37 -25.49
N ARG A 92 22.22 -22.30 -24.77
CA ARG A 92 23.57 -22.20 -24.20
C ARG A 92 23.72 -23.18 -23.04
N ARG A 93 24.46 -24.28 -23.26
CA ARG A 93 24.83 -25.19 -22.16
C ARG A 93 25.62 -24.39 -21.12
N PRO A 94 25.34 -24.58 -19.82
CA PRO A 94 26.24 -24.06 -18.79
C PRO A 94 27.65 -24.61 -19.03
N PRO A 95 28.72 -23.87 -18.64
CA PRO A 95 30.08 -24.38 -18.67
C PRO A 95 30.10 -25.78 -18.02
N ALA A 96 30.78 -26.75 -18.66
CA ALA A 96 30.78 -28.15 -18.23
C ALA A 96 31.29 -28.37 -16.79
N ASP A 97 31.90 -27.33 -16.21
CA ASP A 97 32.55 -27.34 -14.90
C ASP A 97 31.62 -26.92 -13.75
N ILE A 98 30.37 -26.55 -14.03
CA ILE A 98 29.40 -26.15 -13.00
C ILE A 98 28.60 -27.38 -12.53
N PRO A 99 28.58 -27.69 -11.22
CA PRO A 99 27.80 -28.81 -10.71
C PRO A 99 26.31 -28.67 -11.03
N GLN A 100 25.68 -29.78 -11.42
CA GLN A 100 24.27 -29.84 -11.79
C GLN A 100 23.34 -29.30 -10.68
N ALA A 101 23.69 -29.50 -9.41
CA ALA A 101 22.93 -28.97 -8.28
C ALA A 101 22.87 -27.42 -8.27
N VAL A 102 23.95 -26.75 -8.70
CA VAL A 102 23.97 -25.29 -8.83
C VAL A 102 23.06 -24.87 -9.99
N VAL A 103 23.13 -25.57 -11.13
CA VAL A 103 22.28 -25.31 -12.31
C VAL A 103 20.79 -25.46 -11.98
N GLU A 104 20.42 -26.49 -11.21
CA GLU A 104 19.04 -26.74 -10.80
C GLU A 104 18.53 -25.71 -9.80
N ALA A 105 19.37 -25.30 -8.84
CA ALA A 105 19.01 -24.28 -7.86
C ALA A 105 18.77 -22.91 -8.52
N GLU A 106 19.65 -22.51 -9.46
CA GLU A 106 19.47 -21.27 -10.22
C GLU A 106 18.21 -21.32 -11.07
N ARG A 107 17.99 -22.41 -11.84
CA ARG A 107 16.77 -22.54 -12.66
C ARG A 107 15.50 -22.46 -11.81
N ALA A 108 15.51 -23.05 -10.62
CA ALA A 108 14.38 -22.97 -9.71
C ALA A 108 14.11 -21.53 -9.24
N ILE A 109 15.14 -20.69 -9.10
CA ILE A 109 14.99 -19.25 -8.84
C ILE A 109 14.33 -18.58 -10.04
N ASP A 110 14.78 -18.83 -11.28
CA ASP A 110 14.20 -18.17 -12.46
C ASP A 110 12.76 -18.58 -12.70
N ASP A 111 12.45 -19.88 -12.60
CA ASP A 111 11.09 -20.38 -12.70
C ASP A 111 10.18 -19.72 -11.64
N HIS A 112 10.71 -19.46 -10.44
CA HIS A 112 9.99 -18.77 -9.35
C HIS A 112 9.84 -17.27 -9.61
N MET A 113 10.85 -16.64 -10.22
CA MET A 113 10.81 -15.24 -10.67
C MET A 113 9.80 -15.03 -11.80
N ASP A 114 9.68 -15.98 -12.72
CA ASP A 114 8.67 -16.00 -13.78
C ASP A 114 7.26 -16.23 -13.22
N ALA A 115 7.14 -17.00 -12.15
CA ALA A 115 5.89 -17.25 -11.42
C ALA A 115 5.49 -16.12 -10.45
N ARG A 116 6.11 -14.94 -10.54
CA ARG A 116 5.81 -13.80 -9.66
C ARG A 116 4.33 -13.40 -9.73
N PRO A 117 3.69 -13.04 -8.59
CA PRO A 117 2.35 -12.46 -8.62
C PRO A 117 2.28 -11.26 -9.58
N LEU A 118 1.20 -11.21 -10.36
CA LEU A 118 0.96 -10.15 -11.35
C LEU A 118 0.44 -8.85 -10.72
N SER A 119 -0.14 -8.95 -9.52
CA SER A 119 -0.58 -7.82 -8.72
C SER A 119 0.60 -6.97 -8.26
N TYR A 120 0.33 -5.72 -7.90
CA TYR A 120 1.32 -4.94 -7.18
C TYR A 120 1.48 -5.49 -5.76
N GLN A 121 2.70 -5.49 -5.23
CA GLN A 121 2.95 -5.91 -3.85
C GLN A 121 2.12 -5.08 -2.85
N GLN A 122 1.89 -3.82 -3.17
CA GLN A 122 0.95 -2.95 -2.46
C GLN A 122 -0.05 -2.37 -3.45
N GLU A 123 -1.32 -2.51 -3.12
CA GLU A 123 -2.42 -1.92 -3.87
C GLU A 123 -3.05 -0.78 -3.08
N VAL A 124 -3.48 0.26 -3.78
CA VAL A 124 -4.25 1.35 -3.19
C VAL A 124 -5.55 0.78 -2.65
N CYS A 125 -5.88 1.06 -1.39
CA CYS A 125 -7.12 0.57 -0.81
C CYS A 125 -8.31 1.17 -1.55
N ALA A 126 -9.11 0.32 -2.21
CA ALA A 126 -10.26 0.78 -3.00
C ALA A 126 -11.33 1.52 -2.16
N LEU A 127 -11.45 1.19 -0.86
CA LEU A 127 -12.46 1.79 0.02
C LEU A 127 -12.12 3.25 0.38
N CYS A 128 -10.92 3.51 0.88
CA CYS A 128 -10.47 4.87 1.23
C CYS A 128 -9.73 5.58 0.08
N ARG A 129 -9.54 4.91 -1.06
CA ARG A 129 -8.84 5.40 -2.25
C ARG A 129 -7.44 5.95 -1.96
N GLY A 130 -6.72 5.30 -1.04
CA GLY A 130 -5.36 5.72 -0.67
C GLY A 130 -5.28 6.68 0.51
N ALA A 131 -6.40 7.23 0.98
CA ALA A 131 -6.39 8.24 2.05
C ALA A 131 -6.06 7.66 3.44
N GLY A 132 -6.28 6.35 3.64
CA GLY A 132 -6.16 5.71 4.96
C GLY A 132 -7.33 6.01 5.90
N GLN A 133 -8.06 7.09 5.68
CA GLN A 133 -9.24 7.48 6.45
C GLN A 133 -10.52 7.28 5.65
N VAL A 134 -11.64 7.06 6.35
CA VAL A 134 -12.99 7.12 5.81
C VAL A 134 -13.84 8.04 6.68
N LEU A 135 -14.86 8.67 6.09
CA LEU A 135 -15.78 9.51 6.85
C LEU A 135 -16.58 8.66 7.84
N THR A 136 -16.82 9.20 9.02
CA THR A 136 -17.84 8.72 9.95
C THR A 136 -19.24 9.11 9.44
N ASP A 137 -20.28 8.66 10.13
CA ASP A 137 -21.66 9.11 9.85
C ASP A 137 -21.78 10.65 9.99
N THR A 138 -21.13 11.22 11.01
CA THR A 138 -21.10 12.67 11.23
C THR A 138 -20.33 13.39 10.12
N GLY A 139 -19.17 12.85 9.72
CA GLY A 139 -18.40 13.37 8.58
C GLY A 139 -19.21 13.38 7.28
N SER A 140 -19.96 12.31 7.03
CA SER A 140 -20.84 12.20 5.85
C SER A 140 -21.96 13.25 5.88
N GLN A 141 -22.61 13.45 7.03
CA GLN A 141 -23.64 14.49 7.20
C GLN A 141 -23.08 15.90 7.01
N LEU A 142 -21.85 16.16 7.44
CA LEU A 142 -21.19 17.44 7.22
C LEU A 142 -20.93 17.68 5.73
N VAL A 143 -20.44 16.67 4.99
CA VAL A 143 -20.23 16.77 3.54
C VAL A 143 -21.56 17.05 2.83
N ASP A 144 -22.63 16.33 3.15
CA ASP A 144 -23.97 16.56 2.58
C ASP A 144 -24.46 18.00 2.80
N LEU A 145 -24.19 18.56 3.99
CA LEU A 145 -24.54 19.93 4.33
C LEU A 145 -23.71 20.92 3.50
N LEU A 146 -22.41 20.71 3.41
CA LEU A 146 -21.51 21.57 2.64
C LEU A 146 -21.84 21.55 1.14
N GLU A 147 -22.19 20.39 0.58
CA GLU A 147 -22.65 20.26 -0.81
C GLU A 147 -23.97 21.00 -1.04
N ARG A 148 -24.95 20.83 -0.14
CA ARG A 148 -26.26 21.48 -0.25
C ARG A 148 -26.17 23.00 -0.28
N TYR A 149 -25.21 23.58 0.43
CA TYR A 149 -24.97 25.02 0.45
C TYR A 149 -23.89 25.48 -0.56
N GLY A 150 -23.39 24.57 -1.40
CA GLY A 150 -22.49 24.89 -2.51
C GLY A 150 -21.03 25.16 -2.11
N PHE A 151 -20.62 24.75 -0.91
CA PHE A 151 -19.25 24.90 -0.42
C PHE A 151 -18.28 23.87 -1.01
N VAL A 152 -18.77 22.72 -1.49
CA VAL A 152 -17.97 21.67 -2.11
C VAL A 152 -18.59 21.26 -3.45
N ARG A 153 -17.76 21.06 -4.47
CA ARG A 153 -18.18 20.53 -5.79
C ARG A 153 -17.59 19.14 -5.98
N THR A 154 -18.41 18.10 -5.83
CA THR A 154 -18.01 16.70 -6.02
C THR A 154 -18.22 16.20 -7.45
N HIS A 155 -18.71 17.05 -8.36
CA HIS A 155 -18.74 16.77 -9.80
C HIS A 155 -17.89 17.77 -10.59
N PRO A 156 -16.99 17.31 -11.49
CA PRO A 156 -16.44 18.19 -12.50
C PRO A 156 -17.60 18.76 -13.33
N PRO A 157 -17.58 20.06 -13.68
CA PRO A 157 -18.63 20.64 -14.52
C PRO A 157 -18.70 19.86 -15.84
N ALA A 158 -19.90 19.49 -16.27
CA ALA A 158 -20.11 18.86 -17.57
C ALA A 158 -19.45 19.71 -18.67
N PRO A 159 -18.75 19.09 -19.65
CA PRO A 159 -18.10 19.84 -20.71
C PRO A 159 -19.15 20.62 -21.50
N ARG A 160 -18.96 21.95 -21.56
CA ARG A 160 -19.79 22.81 -22.40
C ARG A 160 -19.48 22.46 -23.86
N ARG A 161 -20.51 22.03 -24.59
CA ARG A 161 -20.46 21.85 -26.05
C ARG A 161 -20.40 23.20 -26.75
#